data_AF-A0A6N7KVZ6-F1
#
_entry.id   AF-A0A6N7KVZ6-F1
#
_cell.length_a   1.000
_cell.length_b   1.000
_cell.length_c   1.000
_cell.angle_alpha   90.00
_cell.angle_beta   90.00
_cell.angle_gamma   90.00
#
_symmetry.space_group_name_H-M   'P 1'
#
loop_
_entity.id
_entity.type
_entity.pdbx_description
1 polymer ?
#
loop_
_entity_poly.entity_id
_entity_poly.type
_entity_poly.pdbx_seq_one_letter_code
_entity_poly.pdbx_strand_id
1 'polypeptide(L)'
;MTPNALQRALTLPGDPVLRPLPPQVAVLLEELQAPPRLAAHLRAVHDVAHQLVDWAEQHYPQLDFNRHAVLFGAATHDIGKVLHPEELSWPGSAHEVAGHDLLIARGVTEELARFARSHASWNAPGVSTDDLLVSLADKVWKGKRVTDLEQLLIERLSEASHQRPWEAFVALDDVLDQIAQDAERRLAFQAEHPVAPGIG
;
A
#
# COMPACT_ATOMS: atom_id res chain seq x y z
N MET A 1 25.46 10.73 -13.90
CA MET A 1 25.12 9.29 -14.01
C MET A 1 23.62 9.20 -14.20
N THR A 2 23.15 8.52 -15.24
CA THR A 2 21.72 8.25 -15.44
C THR A 2 21.24 7.30 -14.35
N PRO A 3 20.13 7.59 -13.65
CA PRO A 3 19.60 6.69 -12.62
C PRO A 3 19.29 5.33 -13.22
N ASN A 4 19.64 4.25 -12.51
CA ASN A 4 19.26 2.89 -12.92
C ASN A 4 17.72 2.74 -12.85
N ALA A 5 17.18 1.66 -13.41
CA ALA A 5 15.72 1.49 -13.51
C ALA A 5 15.00 1.52 -12.16
N LEU A 6 15.62 1.01 -11.09
CA LEU A 6 15.08 1.04 -9.73
C LEU A 6 15.08 2.48 -9.18
N GLN A 7 16.19 3.19 -9.33
CA GLN A 7 16.29 4.58 -8.88
C GLN A 7 15.27 5.47 -9.62
N ARG A 8 15.05 5.25 -10.92
CA ARG A 8 13.96 5.92 -11.67
C ARG A 8 12.60 5.62 -11.06
N ALA A 9 12.33 4.35 -10.72
CA ALA A 9 11.11 3.93 -10.07
C ALA A 9 10.94 4.50 -8.66
N LEU A 10 12.02 4.95 -7.99
CA LEU A 10 11.98 5.57 -6.66
C LEU A 10 11.89 7.11 -6.70
N THR A 11 12.49 7.76 -7.69
CA THR A 11 12.71 9.22 -7.65
C THR A 11 11.98 10.02 -8.72
N LEU A 12 11.60 9.42 -9.86
CA LEU A 12 10.86 10.17 -10.88
C LEU A 12 9.42 10.40 -10.42
N PRO A 13 8.84 11.60 -10.64
CA PRO A 13 7.56 11.99 -10.03
C PRO A 13 6.41 11.02 -10.34
N GLY A 14 6.37 10.42 -11.53
CA GLY A 14 5.21 9.66 -12.02
C GLY A 14 4.11 10.56 -12.57
N ASP A 15 3.10 9.96 -13.20
CA ASP A 15 1.83 10.61 -13.56
C ASP A 15 0.69 9.70 -13.06
N PRO A 16 -0.12 10.11 -12.06
CA PRO A 16 0.00 11.37 -11.32
C PRO A 16 1.32 11.46 -10.54
N VAL A 17 1.68 12.66 -10.07
CA VAL A 17 2.85 12.81 -9.20
C VAL A 17 2.62 12.01 -7.91
N LEU A 18 3.41 10.95 -7.73
CA LEU A 18 3.32 10.06 -6.58
C LEU A 18 4.27 10.54 -5.48
N ARG A 19 3.78 10.52 -4.24
CA ARG A 19 4.61 10.78 -3.07
C ARG A 19 5.80 9.81 -3.00
N PRO A 20 6.96 10.28 -2.52
CA PRO A 20 8.12 9.41 -2.31
C PRO A 20 7.85 8.41 -1.18
N LEU A 21 8.48 7.24 -1.24
CA LEU A 21 8.47 6.30 -0.12
C LEU A 21 9.20 6.89 1.10
N PRO A 22 8.94 6.37 2.31
CA PRO A 22 9.78 6.68 3.47
C PRO A 22 11.26 6.40 3.13
N PRO A 23 12.20 7.30 3.45
CA PRO A 23 13.61 7.15 3.06
C PRO A 23 14.22 5.79 3.43
N GLN A 24 13.87 5.27 4.61
CA GLN A 24 14.32 3.96 5.08
C GLN A 24 13.83 2.80 4.20
N VAL A 25 12.65 2.91 3.61
CA VAL A 25 12.10 1.89 2.70
C VAL A 25 12.78 1.99 1.33
N ALA A 26 13.01 3.20 0.83
CA ALA A 26 13.73 3.39 -0.43
C ALA A 26 15.15 2.81 -0.36
N VAL A 27 15.89 3.10 0.72
CA VAL A 27 17.22 2.52 0.98
C VAL A 27 17.15 1.00 1.05
N LEU A 28 16.18 0.44 1.78
CA LEU A 28 16.00 -1.00 1.87
C LEU A 28 15.76 -1.65 0.50
N LEU A 29 14.93 -1.05 -0.36
CA LEU A 29 14.68 -1.55 -1.72
C LEU A 29 15.94 -1.50 -2.60
N GLU A 30 16.77 -0.47 -2.45
CA GLU A 30 18.06 -0.37 -3.14
C GLU A 30 19.05 -1.44 -2.67
N GLU A 31 19.18 -1.65 -1.37
CA GLU A 31 20.04 -2.70 -0.79
C GLU A 31 19.61 -4.10 -1.23
N LEU A 32 18.30 -4.32 -1.33
CA LEU A 32 17.71 -5.56 -1.81
C LEU A 32 17.75 -5.73 -3.33
N GLN A 33 18.21 -4.71 -4.06
CA GLN A 33 18.17 -4.66 -5.53
C GLN A 33 16.77 -5.00 -6.07
N ALA A 34 15.75 -4.40 -5.45
CA ALA A 34 14.37 -4.71 -5.73
C ALA A 34 14.02 -4.50 -7.22
N PRO A 35 13.13 -5.33 -7.79
CA PRO A 35 12.60 -5.09 -9.12
C PRO A 35 12.00 -3.67 -9.24
N PRO A 36 12.32 -2.90 -10.30
CA PRO A 36 11.77 -1.56 -10.49
C PRO A 36 10.23 -1.53 -10.49
N ARG A 37 9.58 -2.56 -11.06
CA ARG A 37 8.11 -2.74 -11.01
C ARG A 37 7.58 -2.76 -9.57
N LEU A 38 8.29 -3.42 -8.66
CA LEU A 38 7.92 -3.50 -7.25
C LEU A 38 8.03 -2.13 -6.59
N ALA A 39 9.13 -1.41 -6.80
CA ALA A 39 9.28 -0.05 -6.25
C ALA A 39 8.20 0.91 -6.76
N ALA A 40 7.86 0.83 -8.04
CA ALA A 40 6.78 1.63 -8.64
C ALA A 40 5.41 1.28 -8.05
N HIS A 41 5.12 -0.01 -7.84
CA HIS A 41 3.93 -0.50 -7.15
C HIS A 41 3.81 0.08 -5.75
N LEU A 42 4.84 -0.12 -4.92
CA LEU A 42 4.86 0.32 -3.53
C LEU A 42 4.67 1.84 -3.42
N ARG A 43 5.24 2.63 -4.35
CA ARG A 43 4.99 4.07 -4.42
C ARG A 43 3.55 4.44 -4.74
N ALA A 44 2.93 3.77 -5.71
CA ALA A 44 1.54 4.03 -6.07
C ALA A 44 0.59 3.71 -4.90
N VAL A 45 0.82 2.59 -4.21
CA VAL A 45 0.03 2.19 -3.04
C VAL A 45 0.28 3.14 -1.85
N HIS A 46 1.54 3.52 -1.61
CA HIS A 46 1.89 4.47 -0.54
C HIS A 46 1.27 5.85 -0.76
N ASP A 47 1.24 6.35 -2.00
CA ASP A 47 0.57 7.61 -2.32
C ASP A 47 -0.94 7.57 -2.04
N VAL A 48 -1.58 6.44 -2.35
CA VAL A 48 -3.00 6.22 -2.07
C VAL A 48 -3.26 6.08 -0.58
N ALA A 49 -2.38 5.40 0.16
CA ALA A 49 -2.45 5.32 1.62
C ALA A 49 -2.36 6.71 2.25
N HIS A 50 -1.54 7.61 1.71
CA HIS A 50 -1.54 9.02 2.12
C HIS A 50 -2.89 9.69 1.92
N GLN A 51 -3.51 9.53 0.76
CA GLN A 51 -4.83 10.11 0.48
C GLN A 51 -5.91 9.58 1.43
N LEU A 52 -5.92 8.27 1.69
CA LEU A 52 -6.87 7.63 2.62
C LEU A 52 -6.65 8.10 4.06
N VAL A 53 -5.39 8.18 4.52
CA VAL A 53 -5.08 8.62 5.87
C VAL A 53 -5.36 10.11 6.06
N ASP A 54 -4.98 10.96 5.10
CA ASP A 54 -5.31 12.40 5.12
C ASP A 54 -6.83 12.60 5.21
N TRP A 55 -7.61 11.85 4.43
CA TRP A 55 -9.07 11.87 4.49
C TRP A 55 -9.61 11.40 5.83
N ALA A 56 -9.10 10.28 6.36
CA ALA A 56 -9.56 9.71 7.62
C ALA A 56 -9.29 10.65 8.81
N GLU A 57 -8.10 11.24 8.90
CA GLU A 57 -7.78 12.21 9.97
C GLU A 57 -8.67 13.45 9.90
N GLN A 58 -9.00 13.91 8.69
CA GLN A 58 -9.83 15.09 8.50
C GLN A 58 -11.31 14.84 8.83
N HIS A 59 -11.86 13.69 8.42
CA HIS A 59 -13.31 13.42 8.49
C HIS A 59 -13.70 12.58 9.71
N TYR A 60 -12.77 11.79 10.26
CA TYR A 60 -12.97 10.87 11.38
C TYR A 60 -11.84 10.99 12.41
N PRO A 61 -11.67 12.17 13.05
CA PRO A 61 -10.56 12.40 14.00
C PRO A 61 -10.61 11.51 15.25
N GLN A 62 -11.72 10.81 15.50
CA GLN A 62 -11.87 9.83 16.58
C GLN A 62 -11.51 8.39 16.16
N LEU A 63 -11.25 8.14 14.87
CA LEU A 63 -10.87 6.82 14.38
C LEU A 63 -9.49 6.45 14.92
N ASP A 64 -9.42 5.35 15.67
CA ASP A 64 -8.15 4.85 16.21
C ASP A 64 -7.38 4.09 15.13
N PHE A 65 -6.27 4.68 14.68
CA PHE A 65 -5.30 4.07 13.79
C PHE A 65 -3.94 4.80 13.89
N ASN A 66 -2.87 4.14 13.50
CA ASN A 66 -1.52 4.69 13.50
C ASN A 66 -1.11 5.09 12.07
N ARG A 67 -1.14 6.40 11.77
CA ARG A 67 -0.70 6.97 10.48
C ARG A 67 0.67 6.47 10.03
N HIS A 68 1.66 6.46 10.92
CA HIS A 68 3.00 6.01 10.57
C HIS A 68 3.01 4.52 10.20
N ALA A 69 2.28 3.69 10.94
CA ALA A 69 2.17 2.26 10.67
C ALA A 69 1.50 1.98 9.32
N VAL A 70 0.39 2.66 9.02
CA VAL A 70 -0.32 2.52 7.72
C VAL A 70 0.58 2.91 6.55
N LEU A 71 1.25 4.06 6.64
CA LEU A 71 2.11 4.56 5.56
C LEU A 71 3.33 3.66 5.34
N PHE A 72 3.92 3.13 6.41
CA PHE A 72 4.98 2.13 6.34
C PHE A 72 4.47 0.82 5.73
N GLY A 73 3.35 0.31 6.23
CA GLY A 73 2.74 -0.93 5.74
C GLY A 73 2.43 -0.88 4.25
N ALA A 74 1.81 0.20 3.77
CA ALA A 74 1.57 0.42 2.35
C ALA A 74 2.87 0.42 1.52
N ALA A 75 3.93 1.06 2.05
CA ALA A 75 5.23 1.13 1.41
C ALA A 75 6.01 -0.20 1.41
N THR A 76 5.61 -1.20 2.20
CA THR A 76 6.36 -2.47 2.33
C THR A 76 5.54 -3.74 2.16
N HIS A 77 4.21 -3.67 2.00
CA HIS A 77 3.34 -4.86 2.04
C HIS A 77 3.75 -5.96 1.06
N ASP A 78 4.24 -5.58 -0.12
CA ASP A 78 4.64 -6.49 -1.18
C ASP A 78 6.16 -6.77 -1.22
N ILE A 79 6.93 -6.37 -0.19
CA ILE A 79 8.39 -6.44 -0.21
C ILE A 79 8.94 -7.86 -0.42
N GLY A 80 8.18 -8.89 -0.04
CA GLY A 80 8.56 -10.29 -0.27
C GLY A 80 8.69 -10.65 -1.76
N LYS A 81 8.14 -9.84 -2.68
CA LYS A 81 8.30 -10.02 -4.13
C LYS A 81 9.74 -9.73 -4.60
N VAL A 82 10.62 -9.23 -3.73
CA VAL A 82 12.07 -9.28 -3.96
C VAL A 82 12.56 -10.73 -4.02
N LEU A 83 12.03 -11.59 -3.15
CA LEU A 83 12.39 -13.01 -3.05
C LEU A 83 11.56 -13.89 -3.99
N HIS A 84 10.36 -13.42 -4.34
CA HIS A 84 9.40 -14.08 -5.24
C HIS A 84 9.03 -13.17 -6.43
N PRO A 85 9.99 -12.79 -7.29
CA PRO A 85 9.76 -11.84 -8.39
C PRO A 85 8.76 -12.34 -9.44
N GLU A 86 8.55 -13.65 -9.55
CA GLU A 86 7.51 -14.26 -10.39
C GLU A 86 6.10 -13.75 -10.05
N GLU A 87 5.85 -13.43 -8.78
CA GLU A 87 4.56 -12.93 -8.28
C GLU A 87 4.28 -11.46 -8.66
N LEU A 88 5.22 -10.80 -9.35
CA LEU A 88 4.97 -9.51 -10.02
C LEU A 88 4.22 -9.67 -11.34
N SER A 89 4.25 -10.88 -11.93
CA SER A 89 3.60 -11.17 -13.23
C SER A 89 2.50 -12.22 -13.10
N TRP A 90 2.57 -13.06 -12.07
CA TRP A 90 1.67 -14.19 -11.89
C TRP A 90 1.00 -14.14 -10.51
N PRO A 91 -0.19 -14.73 -10.35
CA PRO A 91 -0.78 -14.91 -9.03
C PRO A 91 0.12 -15.73 -8.11
N GLY A 92 0.15 -15.36 -6.82
CA GLY A 92 0.90 -16.05 -5.79
C GLY A 92 0.74 -15.36 -4.44
N SER A 93 1.20 -16.02 -3.38
CA SER A 93 1.14 -15.54 -1.99
C SER A 93 2.40 -15.87 -1.20
N ALA A 94 3.45 -16.40 -1.84
CA ALA A 94 4.70 -16.72 -1.15
C ALA A 94 5.40 -15.45 -0.64
N HIS A 95 5.23 -14.32 -1.32
CA HIS A 95 5.73 -13.01 -0.87
C HIS A 95 5.21 -12.59 0.50
N GLU A 96 4.05 -13.07 0.95
CA GLU A 96 3.43 -12.59 2.19
C GLU A 96 4.27 -12.99 3.42
N VAL A 97 4.55 -14.28 3.56
CA VAL A 97 5.39 -14.80 4.65
C VAL A 97 6.85 -14.40 4.45
N ALA A 98 7.36 -14.50 3.21
CA ALA A 98 8.74 -14.16 2.91
C ALA A 98 9.05 -12.67 3.17
N GLY A 99 8.11 -11.78 2.84
CA GLY A 99 8.23 -10.34 3.08
C GLY A 99 8.22 -9.98 4.55
N HIS A 100 7.33 -10.63 5.32
CA HIS A 100 7.32 -10.50 6.78
C HIS A 100 8.66 -10.91 7.38
N ASP A 101 9.14 -12.13 7.08
CA ASP A 101 10.38 -12.67 7.64
C ASP A 101 11.60 -11.84 7.24
N LEU A 102 11.58 -11.32 6.01
CA LEU A 102 12.60 -10.38 5.52
C LEU A 102 12.63 -9.10 6.37
N LEU A 103 11.48 -8.47 6.62
CA LEU A 103 11.41 -7.24 7.43
C LEU A 103 11.89 -7.49 8.87
N ILE A 104 11.49 -8.60 9.49
CA ILE A 104 11.96 -9.02 10.83
C ILE A 104 13.48 -9.19 10.83
N ALA A 105 14.05 -9.88 9.83
CA ALA A 105 15.50 -10.08 9.72
C ALA A 105 16.27 -8.76 9.53
N ARG A 106 15.60 -7.71 9.01
CA ARG A 106 16.14 -6.35 8.89
C ARG A 106 15.90 -5.48 10.14
N GLY A 107 15.38 -6.04 11.22
CA GLY A 107 15.17 -5.36 12.50
C GLY A 107 13.89 -4.52 12.56
N VAL A 108 12.97 -4.69 11.61
CA VAL A 108 11.62 -4.09 11.69
C VAL A 108 10.83 -4.83 12.76
N THR A 109 10.04 -4.09 13.56
CA THR A 109 9.23 -4.68 14.62
C THR A 109 8.08 -5.51 14.03
N GLU A 110 7.59 -6.51 14.78
CA GLU A 110 6.40 -7.30 14.38
C GLU A 110 5.21 -6.39 14.04
N GLU A 111 5.01 -5.33 14.85
CA GLU A 111 3.95 -4.35 14.62
C GLU A 111 3.99 -3.82 13.18
N LEU A 112 5.14 -3.44 12.65
CA LEU A 112 5.24 -2.91 11.29
C LEU A 112 5.38 -4.02 10.23
N ALA A 113 6.08 -5.12 10.55
CA ALA A 113 6.31 -6.22 9.62
C ALA A 113 5.03 -6.99 9.27
N ARG A 114 4.04 -7.00 10.16
CA ARG A 114 2.77 -7.74 9.98
C ARG A 114 2.07 -7.42 8.67
N PHE A 115 2.14 -6.17 8.19
CA PHE A 115 1.45 -5.73 6.97
C PHE A 115 1.88 -6.49 5.72
N ALA A 116 3.13 -6.97 5.68
CA ALA A 116 3.59 -7.80 4.57
C ALA A 116 2.81 -9.13 4.48
N ARG A 117 2.39 -9.67 5.64
CA ARG A 117 1.59 -10.89 5.74
C ARG A 117 0.08 -10.65 5.76
N SER A 118 -0.39 -9.56 6.36
CA SER A 118 -1.83 -9.34 6.64
C SER A 118 -2.59 -8.64 5.52
N HIS A 119 -1.93 -7.94 4.59
CA HIS A 119 -2.61 -7.09 3.62
C HIS A 119 -3.60 -7.84 2.70
N ALA A 120 -3.39 -9.16 2.51
CA ALA A 120 -4.27 -10.04 1.76
C ALA A 120 -5.21 -10.91 2.63
N SER A 121 -5.24 -10.69 3.95
CA SER A 121 -6.06 -11.44 4.92
C SER A 121 -6.85 -10.49 5.85
N TRP A 122 -7.48 -9.47 5.27
CA TRP A 122 -8.21 -8.40 5.97
C TRP A 122 -9.50 -8.84 6.68
N ASN A 123 -9.93 -10.09 6.49
CA ASN A 123 -11.07 -10.71 7.18
C ASN A 123 -10.65 -11.66 8.32
N ALA A 124 -9.34 -11.77 8.61
CA ALA A 124 -8.85 -12.60 9.69
C ALA A 124 -9.22 -12.01 11.07
N PRO A 125 -9.35 -12.84 12.12
CA PRO A 125 -9.50 -12.35 13.48
C PRO A 125 -8.33 -11.42 13.88
N GLY A 126 -8.64 -10.31 14.54
CA GLY A 126 -7.63 -9.38 15.06
C GLY A 126 -7.12 -8.33 14.07
N VAL A 127 -7.71 -8.22 12.87
CA VAL A 127 -7.40 -7.17 11.89
C VAL A 127 -7.73 -5.78 12.47
N SER A 128 -6.70 -4.93 12.56
CA SER A 128 -6.81 -3.55 13.06
C SER A 128 -7.31 -2.60 11.98
N THR A 129 -7.68 -1.38 12.37
CA THR A 129 -8.02 -0.32 11.39
C THR A 129 -6.83 -0.02 10.49
N ASP A 130 -5.60 -0.08 11.00
CA ASP A 130 -4.38 0.09 10.20
C ASP A 130 -4.32 -0.94 9.06
N ASP A 131 -4.60 -2.20 9.37
CA ASP A 131 -4.57 -3.30 8.39
C ASP A 131 -5.62 -3.08 7.30
N LEU A 132 -6.84 -2.65 7.68
CA LEU A 132 -7.90 -2.33 6.72
C LEU A 132 -7.48 -1.17 5.79
N LEU A 133 -6.85 -0.12 6.31
CA LEU A 133 -6.40 1.02 5.51
C LEU A 133 -5.28 0.61 4.53
N VAL A 134 -4.33 -0.22 4.95
CA VAL A 134 -3.28 -0.75 4.07
C VAL A 134 -3.88 -1.65 2.98
N SER A 135 -4.74 -2.59 3.36
CA SER A 135 -5.44 -3.46 2.42
C SER A 135 -6.27 -2.65 1.41
N LEU A 136 -6.99 -1.61 1.88
CA LEU A 136 -7.83 -0.78 1.02
C LEU A 136 -6.98 0.01 0.02
N ALA A 137 -5.86 0.58 0.47
CA ALA A 137 -4.90 1.23 -0.42
C ALA A 137 -4.41 0.31 -1.55
N ASP A 138 -4.05 -0.94 -1.22
CA ASP A 138 -3.62 -1.95 -2.22
C ASP A 138 -4.75 -2.37 -3.19
N LYS A 139 -6.02 -2.19 -2.84
CA LYS A 139 -7.11 -2.42 -3.81
C LYS A 139 -7.40 -1.18 -4.65
N VAL A 140 -7.62 -0.04 -4.01
CA VAL A 140 -8.14 1.15 -4.68
C VAL A 140 -7.08 1.86 -5.54
N TRP A 141 -5.77 1.63 -5.35
CA TRP A 141 -4.76 2.30 -6.19
C TRP A 141 -4.93 2.01 -7.68
N LYS A 142 -5.43 0.82 -8.02
CA LYS A 142 -5.78 0.38 -9.37
C LYS A 142 -7.29 0.43 -9.66
N GLY A 143 -8.04 1.19 -8.85
CA GLY A 143 -9.49 1.35 -8.97
C GLY A 143 -10.30 0.11 -8.57
N LYS A 144 -9.69 -0.89 -7.91
CA LYS A 144 -10.43 -2.08 -7.48
C LYS A 144 -11.22 -1.77 -6.20
N ARG A 145 -12.54 -1.88 -6.30
CA ARG A 145 -13.48 -1.86 -5.17
C ARG A 145 -13.66 -3.25 -4.57
N VAL A 146 -13.76 -3.37 -3.25
CA VAL A 146 -13.94 -4.64 -2.54
C VAL A 146 -14.97 -4.42 -1.42
N THR A 147 -16.22 -4.75 -1.71
CA THR A 147 -17.37 -4.47 -0.82
C THR A 147 -17.16 -4.99 0.60
N ASP A 148 -16.69 -6.22 0.77
CA ASP A 148 -16.48 -6.80 2.12
C ASP A 148 -15.39 -6.08 2.92
N LEU A 149 -14.34 -5.59 2.26
CA LEU A 149 -13.29 -4.79 2.90
C LEU A 149 -13.80 -3.40 3.26
N GLU A 150 -14.51 -2.76 2.34
CA GLU A 150 -15.11 -1.45 2.54
C GLU A 150 -16.14 -1.47 3.68
N GLN A 151 -16.94 -2.53 3.78
CA GLN A 151 -17.91 -2.73 4.86
C GLN A 151 -17.24 -2.77 6.25
N LEU A 152 -16.12 -3.48 6.38
CA LEU A 152 -15.37 -3.52 7.64
C LEU A 152 -14.86 -2.13 8.05
N LEU A 153 -14.41 -1.32 7.08
CA LEU A 153 -13.99 0.04 7.37
C LEU A 153 -15.17 0.95 7.72
N ILE A 154 -16.31 0.83 7.01
CA ILE A 154 -17.55 1.56 7.29
C ILE A 154 -18.01 1.33 8.74
N GLU A 155 -17.93 0.10 9.23
CA GLU A 155 -18.25 -0.24 10.61
C GLU A 155 -17.35 0.52 11.59
N ARG A 156 -16.02 0.50 11.39
CA ARG A 156 -15.07 1.24 12.23
C ARG A 156 -15.30 2.75 12.21
N LEU A 157 -15.56 3.30 11.02
CA LEU A 157 -15.83 4.72 10.84
C LEU A 157 -17.11 5.14 11.58
N SER A 158 -18.18 4.36 11.43
CA SER A 158 -19.48 4.61 12.05
C SER A 158 -19.42 4.53 13.58
N GLU A 159 -18.71 3.53 14.10
CA GLU A 159 -18.48 3.36 15.53
C GLU A 159 -17.71 4.53 16.13
N ALA A 160 -16.61 4.95 15.48
CA ALA A 160 -15.73 6.01 15.96
C ALA A 160 -16.41 7.40 15.97
N SER A 161 -17.25 7.69 14.96
CA SER A 161 -17.92 9.00 14.82
C SER A 161 -19.35 9.04 15.37
N HIS A 162 -19.87 7.91 15.87
CA HIS A 162 -21.28 7.74 16.26
C HIS A 162 -22.27 8.09 15.14
N GLN A 163 -21.87 7.89 13.89
CA GLN A 163 -22.70 8.12 12.71
C GLN A 163 -23.46 6.85 12.30
N ARG A 164 -24.47 7.01 11.44
CA ARG A 164 -25.15 5.85 10.85
C ARG A 164 -24.28 5.23 9.76
N PRO A 165 -24.29 3.89 9.58
CA PRO A 165 -23.48 3.22 8.55
C PRO A 165 -23.60 3.77 7.14
N TRP A 166 -24.79 4.25 6.76
CA TRP A 166 -24.99 4.84 5.43
C TRP A 166 -24.28 6.18 5.25
N GLU A 167 -24.12 6.98 6.32
CA GLU A 167 -23.39 8.26 6.27
C GLU A 167 -21.90 7.99 6.03
N ALA A 168 -21.33 7.02 6.76
CA ALA A 168 -19.96 6.57 6.57
C ALA A 168 -19.73 5.91 5.20
N PHE A 169 -20.70 5.13 4.71
CA PHE A 169 -20.67 4.56 3.36
C PHE A 169 -20.56 5.65 2.28
N VAL A 170 -21.44 6.66 2.30
CA VAL A 170 -21.43 7.73 1.29
C VAL A 170 -20.08 8.46 1.31
N ALA A 171 -19.58 8.81 2.49
CA ALA A 171 -18.29 9.49 2.62
C ALA A 171 -17.11 8.63 2.12
N LEU A 172 -17.12 7.32 2.40
CA LEU A 172 -16.10 6.40 1.92
C LEU A 172 -16.19 6.20 0.40
N ASP A 173 -17.39 6.02 -0.13
CA ASP A 173 -17.64 5.86 -1.57
C ASP A 173 -17.12 7.06 -2.36
N ASP A 174 -17.44 8.28 -1.91
CA ASP A 174 -17.00 9.52 -2.54
C ASP A 174 -15.47 9.63 -2.61
N VAL A 175 -14.75 9.30 -1.53
CA VAL A 175 -13.27 9.38 -1.53
C VAL A 175 -12.65 8.26 -2.37
N LEU A 176 -13.21 7.04 -2.36
CA LEU A 176 -12.68 5.94 -3.16
C LEU A 176 -12.89 6.19 -4.65
N ASP A 177 -14.02 6.78 -5.05
CA ASP A 177 -14.28 7.17 -6.43
C ASP A 177 -13.33 8.29 -6.89
N GLN A 178 -13.05 9.28 -6.03
CA GLN A 178 -12.05 10.31 -6.33
C GLN A 178 -10.66 9.70 -6.53
N ILE A 179 -10.23 8.80 -5.63
CA ILE A 179 -8.93 8.12 -5.74
C ILE A 179 -8.86 7.26 -7.02
N ALA A 180 -9.95 6.60 -7.39
CA ALA A 180 -10.02 5.71 -8.54
C ALA A 180 -9.89 6.45 -9.90
N GLN A 181 -10.17 7.75 -9.96
CA GLN A 181 -10.01 8.56 -11.19
C GLN A 181 -8.58 8.56 -11.75
N ASP A 182 -7.58 8.34 -10.89
CA ASP A 182 -6.16 8.28 -11.28
C ASP A 182 -5.66 6.84 -11.49
N ALA A 183 -6.50 5.82 -11.35
CA ALA A 183 -6.09 4.41 -11.36
C ALA A 183 -5.37 4.01 -12.66
N GLU A 184 -5.88 4.39 -13.83
CA GLU A 184 -5.26 4.09 -15.12
C GLU A 184 -3.88 4.72 -15.25
N ARG A 185 -3.71 5.94 -14.74
CA ARG A 185 -2.42 6.65 -14.75
C ARG A 185 -1.40 5.99 -13.82
N ARG A 186 -1.80 5.59 -12.61
CA ARG A 186 -0.93 4.80 -11.70
C ARG A 186 -0.53 3.45 -12.30
N LEU A 187 -1.45 2.77 -12.99
CA LEU A 187 -1.16 1.52 -13.71
C LEU A 187 -0.18 1.75 -14.85
N ALA A 188 -0.36 2.81 -15.64
CA ALA A 188 0.57 3.19 -16.70
C ALA A 188 1.97 3.46 -16.15
N PHE A 189 2.08 4.26 -15.08
CA PHE A 189 3.34 4.52 -14.39
C PHE A 189 4.03 3.22 -13.96
N GLN A 190 3.31 2.32 -13.27
CA GLN A 190 3.87 1.02 -12.87
C GLN A 190 4.35 0.20 -14.07
N ALA A 191 3.59 0.22 -15.18
CA ALA A 191 3.88 -0.58 -16.37
C ALA A 191 5.19 -0.21 -17.08
N GLU A 192 5.66 1.04 -16.95
CA GLU A 192 6.91 1.54 -17.53
C GLU A 192 8.18 0.88 -16.94
N HIS A 193 8.07 0.27 -15.76
CA HIS A 193 9.23 -0.24 -15.01
C HIS A 193 9.41 -1.75 -15.16
N PRO A 194 10.58 -2.31 -15.44
CA PRO A 194 10.73 -3.76 -15.66
C PRO A 194 10.50 -4.61 -14.39
N VAL A 195 10.07 -5.86 -14.58
CA VAL A 195 9.84 -6.85 -13.51
C VAL A 195 11.12 -7.54 -13.01
N ALA A 196 12.23 -7.41 -13.74
CA ALA A 196 13.54 -7.88 -13.33
C ALA A 196 14.39 -6.70 -12.82
N PRO A 197 15.27 -6.92 -11.82
CA PRO A 197 16.32 -5.96 -11.50
C PRO A 197 17.10 -5.66 -12.79
N GLY A 198 17.18 -4.39 -13.19
CA GLY A 198 17.91 -4.04 -14.39
C GLY A 198 19.37 -4.45 -14.23
N ILE A 199 19.85 -5.35 -15.08
CA ILE A 199 21.28 -5.61 -15.23
C ILE A 199 21.93 -4.29 -15.64
N GLY A 200 22.57 -3.64 -14.66
CA GLY A 200 23.46 -2.49 -14.88
C GLY A 200 24.78 -2.94 -15.47
#